data_AF-A0A7J3J9Z2-F1
#
_entry.id   AF-A0A7J3J9Z2-F1
#
_cell.length_a   1.000
_cell.length_b   1.000
_cell.length_c   1.000
_cell.angle_alpha   90.00
_cell.angle_beta   90.00
_cell.angle_gamma   90.00
#
_symmetry.space_group_name_H-M   'P 1'
#
loop_
_entity.id
_entity.type
_entity.pdbx_description
1 polymer ?
#
loop_
_entity_poly.entity_id
_entity_poly.type
_entity_poly.pdbx_seq_one_letter_code
_entity_poly.pdbx_strand_id
1 'polypeptide(L)'
;MSWAYLNAEGKRHWGDIFPDGKVPIQSIIEIPAKLKGIRPIQKVYMVDWQKLTTEQQLATLEKLTKLSGTPKAEILQEILKVGLPLREKYTDGCATSRMELFF
;
A
#
# COMPACT_ATOMS: atom_id res chain seq x y z
N MET A 1 -5.46 15.04 1.33
CA MET A 1 -4.75 13.77 1.62
C MET A 1 -5.73 12.62 1.46
N SER A 2 -5.27 11.46 1.01
CA SER A 2 -6.13 10.30 0.78
C SER A 2 -5.60 9.09 1.56
N TRP A 3 -6.50 8.25 2.04
CA TRP A 3 -6.17 7.06 2.81
C TRP A 3 -7.06 5.89 2.39
N ALA A 4 -6.49 4.69 2.40
CA ALA A 4 -7.23 3.44 2.40
C ALA A 4 -7.30 2.89 3.82
N TYR A 5 -8.41 2.25 4.16
CA TYR A 5 -8.60 1.59 5.45
C TYR A 5 -8.45 0.09 5.29
N LEU A 6 -7.53 -0.52 6.03
CA LEU A 6 -7.33 -1.97 6.04
C LEU A 6 -8.55 -2.68 6.63
N ASN A 7 -8.99 -3.72 5.93
CA ASN A 7 -10.01 -4.65 6.43
C ASN A 7 -9.41 -5.66 7.43
N ALA A 8 -10.22 -6.60 7.90
CA ALA A 8 -9.76 -7.62 8.84
C ALA A 8 -8.58 -8.47 8.30
N GLU A 9 -8.60 -8.83 7.02
CA GLU A 9 -7.48 -9.57 6.38
C GLU A 9 -6.25 -8.67 6.23
N GLY A 10 -6.43 -7.42 5.81
CA GLY A 10 -5.38 -6.43 5.69
C GLY A 10 -4.67 -6.17 7.03
N LYS A 11 -5.42 -6.01 8.12
CA LYS A 11 -4.89 -5.81 9.47
C LYS A 11 -4.14 -7.04 9.99
N ARG A 12 -4.55 -8.26 9.63
CA ARG A 12 -3.77 -9.47 9.97
C ARG A 12 -2.39 -9.48 9.32
N HIS A 13 -2.28 -8.94 8.10
CA HIS A 13 -1.02 -8.90 7.36
C HIS A 13 -0.19 -7.65 7.61
N TRP A 14 -0.79 -6.52 7.95
CA TRP A 14 -0.12 -5.21 7.96
C TRP A 14 -0.42 -4.37 9.20
N GLY A 15 -1.22 -4.86 10.14
CA GLY A 15 -1.63 -4.11 11.34
C GLY A 15 -0.49 -3.84 12.33
N ASP A 16 0.60 -4.60 12.25
CA ASP A 16 1.86 -4.31 12.94
C ASP A 16 2.54 -3.03 12.43
N ILE A 17 2.32 -2.67 11.16
CA ILE A 17 2.88 -1.47 10.52
C ILE A 17 1.85 -0.32 10.52
N PHE A 18 0.57 -0.65 10.39
CA PHE A 18 -0.55 0.28 10.35
C PHE A 18 -1.56 -0.06 11.45
N PRO A 19 -1.28 0.29 12.72
CA PRO A 19 -2.09 -0.13 13.87
C PRO A 19 -3.50 0.46 13.86
N ASP A 20 -3.67 1.66 13.32
CA ASP A 20 -5.00 2.28 13.12
C ASP A 20 -5.69 1.81 11.83
N GLY A 21 -5.02 0.96 11.05
CA GLY A 21 -5.47 0.46 9.75
C GLY A 21 -5.46 1.50 8.64
N LYS A 22 -4.92 2.71 8.85
CA LYS A 22 -4.91 3.76 7.82
C LYS A 22 -3.62 3.70 7.03
N VAL A 23 -3.74 3.49 5.73
CA VAL A 23 -2.60 3.52 4.80
C VAL A 23 -2.72 4.77 3.94
N PRO A 24 -1.73 5.68 3.93
CA PRO A 24 -1.76 6.83 3.05
C PRO A 24 -1.63 6.37 1.59
N ILE A 25 -2.52 6.85 0.72
CA ILE A 25 -2.54 6.51 -0.70
C ILE A 25 -2.48 7.78 -1.55
N GLN A 26 -1.95 7.65 -2.76
CA GLN A 26 -1.81 8.76 -3.70
C GLN A 26 -3.18 9.21 -4.25
N SER A 27 -4.08 8.26 -4.49
CA SER A 27 -5.43 8.49 -5.04
C SER A 27 -6.42 7.48 -4.45
N ILE A 28 -7.69 7.88 -4.33
CA ILE A 28 -8.81 6.98 -3.99
C ILE A 28 -9.27 6.16 -5.20
N ILE A 29 -8.74 6.45 -6.39
CA ILE A 29 -9.00 5.70 -7.61
C ILE A 29 -8.05 4.51 -7.63
N GLU A 30 -8.63 3.33 -7.65
CA GLU A 30 -7.92 2.07 -7.85
C GLU A 30 -7.40 1.94 -9.27
N ILE A 31 -6.25 1.28 -9.44
CA ILE A 31 -5.67 0.99 -10.74
C ILE A 31 -5.52 -0.51 -10.94
N PRO A 32 -5.75 -1.03 -12.17
CA PRO A 32 -5.47 -2.41 -12.49
C PRO A 32 -3.95 -2.63 -12.55
N ALA A 33 -3.44 -3.58 -11.78
CA ALA A 33 -2.04 -3.95 -11.75
C ALA A 33 -1.85 -5.46 -11.94
N LYS A 34 -0.88 -5.83 -12.76
CA LYS A 34 -0.40 -7.21 -12.86
C LYS A 34 0.68 -7.43 -11.81
N LEU A 35 0.35 -8.21 -10.79
CA LEU A 35 1.29 -8.51 -9.72
C LEU A 35 2.05 -9.80 -10.04
N LYS A 36 3.38 -9.77 -9.86
CA LYS A 36 4.24 -10.93 -10.10
C LYS A 36 3.76 -12.13 -9.26
N GLY A 37 3.52 -13.26 -9.91
CA GLY A 37 3.05 -14.48 -9.25
C GLY A 37 1.54 -14.57 -9.01
N ILE A 38 0.75 -13.56 -9.38
CA ILE A 38 -0.72 -13.56 -9.25
C ILE A 38 -1.35 -13.51 -10.65
N ARG A 39 -2.19 -14.50 -10.96
CA ARG A 39 -2.73 -14.70 -12.32
C ARG A 39 -3.82 -13.69 -12.72
N PRO A 40 -4.85 -13.40 -11.91
CA PRO A 40 -5.77 -12.34 -12.29
C PRO A 40 -5.12 -10.97 -12.09
N ILE A 41 -5.43 -10.01 -12.98
CA ILE A 41 -5.20 -8.59 -12.74
C ILE A 41 -5.85 -8.23 -11.41
N GLN A 42 -5.14 -7.46 -10.58
CA GLN A 42 -5.62 -7.03 -9.27
C GLN A 42 -5.91 -5.54 -9.32
N LYS A 43 -6.95 -5.12 -8.60
CA LYS A 43 -7.17 -3.70 -8.30
C LYS A 43 -6.29 -3.32 -7.13
N VAL A 44 -5.54 -2.24 -7.27
CA VAL A 44 -4.61 -1.76 -6.24
C VAL A 44 -4.72 -0.24 -6.07
N TYR A 45 -4.47 0.21 -4.85
CA TYR A 45 -4.15 1.61 -4.55
C TYR A 45 -2.64 1.77 -4.51
N MET A 46 -2.14 2.92 -4.95
CA MET A 46 -0.73 3.26 -4.79
C MET A 46 -0.51 3.92 -3.44
N VAL A 47 0.29 3.28 -2.61
CA VAL A 47 0.68 3.81 -1.31
C VAL A 47 1.54 5.05 -1.51
N ASP A 48 1.25 6.09 -0.75
CA ASP A 48 2.04 7.31 -0.72
C ASP A 48 3.25 7.10 0.19
N TRP A 49 4.32 6.52 -0.38
CA TRP A 49 5.54 6.12 0.34
C TRP A 49 6.16 7.27 1.15
N GLN A 50 6.10 8.50 0.62
CA GLN A 50 6.67 9.69 1.25
C GLN A 50 5.90 10.13 2.49
N LYS A 51 4.64 9.70 2.64
CA LYS A 51 3.80 9.98 3.83
C LYS A 51 3.93 8.93 4.93
N LEU A 52 4.64 7.84 4.69
CA LEU A 52 4.96 6.86 5.73
C LEU A 52 6.02 7.43 6.66
N THR A 53 5.93 7.10 7.96
CA THR A 53 7.01 7.39 8.90
C THR A 53 8.24 6.54 8.56
N THR A 54 9.43 6.96 9.00
CA THR A 54 10.65 6.18 8.82
C THR A 54 10.52 4.76 9.38
N GLU A 55 9.85 4.60 10.53
CA GLU A 55 9.57 3.30 11.14
C GLU A 55 8.69 2.43 10.25
N GLN A 56 7.61 3.00 9.70
CA GLN A 56 6.71 2.28 8.79
C GLN A 56 7.43 1.87 7.49
N GLN A 57 8.28 2.75 6.95
CA GLN A 57 9.09 2.45 5.77
C GLN A 57 10.04 1.28 6.04
N LEU A 58 10.79 1.34 7.15
CA LEU A 58 11.73 0.28 7.53
C LEU A 58 11.02 -1.05 7.78
N ALA A 59 9.92 -1.04 8.53
CA ALA A 59 9.13 -2.24 8.82
C ALA A 59 8.52 -2.84 7.55
N THR A 60 8.04 -2.01 6.61
CA THR A 60 7.54 -2.45 5.30
C THR A 60 8.64 -3.14 4.50
N LEU A 61 9.83 -2.51 4.39
CA LEU A 61 10.97 -3.10 3.69
C LEU A 61 11.40 -4.42 4.33
N GLU A 62 11.46 -4.49 5.65
CA GLU A 62 11.77 -5.72 6.38
C GLU A 62 10.77 -6.84 6.11
N LYS A 63 9.49 -6.52 6.14
CA LYS A 63 8.43 -7.48 5.91
C LYS A 63 8.46 -8.00 4.48
N LEU A 64 8.61 -7.11 3.49
CA LEU A 64 8.74 -7.49 2.09
C LEU A 64 10.00 -8.33 1.84
N THR A 65 11.14 -7.95 2.44
CA THR A 65 12.39 -8.74 2.36
C THR A 65 12.18 -10.16 2.88
N LYS A 66 11.51 -10.32 4.03
CA LYS A 66 11.20 -11.64 4.61
C LYS A 66 10.26 -12.46 3.73
N LEU A 67 9.30 -11.82 3.06
CA LEU A 67 8.30 -12.50 2.23
C LEU A 67 8.85 -12.92 0.87
N SER A 68 9.67 -12.08 0.23
CA SER A 68 10.16 -12.33 -1.13
C SER A 68 11.59 -12.87 -1.19
N GLY A 69 12.35 -12.78 -0.09
CA GLY A 69 13.79 -13.06 -0.07
C GLY A 69 14.63 -12.01 -0.81
N THR A 70 14.01 -10.91 -1.28
CA THR A 70 14.69 -9.85 -2.04
C THR A 70 15.36 -8.86 -1.08
N PRO A 71 16.58 -8.40 -1.35
CA PRO A 71 17.25 -7.40 -0.49
C PRO A 71 16.45 -6.11 -0.34
N LYS A 72 16.51 -5.50 0.86
CA LYS A 72 15.84 -4.22 1.18
C LYS A 72 16.13 -3.12 0.14
N ALA A 73 17.37 -3.04 -0.35
CA ALA A 73 17.79 -2.03 -1.31
C ALA A 73 17.09 -2.18 -2.67
N GLU A 74 16.94 -3.41 -3.17
CA GLU A 74 16.23 -3.69 -4.42
C GLU A 74 14.73 -3.40 -4.29
N ILE A 75 14.13 -3.79 -3.16
CA ILE A 75 12.71 -3.48 -2.88
C ILE A 75 12.50 -1.96 -2.84
N LEU A 76 13.39 -1.23 -2.16
CA LEU A 76 13.31 0.23 -2.10
C LEU A 76 13.43 0.86 -3.49
N GLN A 77 14.39 0.42 -4.31
CA GLN A 77 14.53 0.92 -5.68
C GLN A 77 13.27 0.68 -6.51
N GLU A 78 12.65 -0.50 -6.37
CA GLU A 78 11.41 -0.81 -7.08
C GLU A 78 10.26 0.06 -6.57
N ILE A 79 10.09 0.23 -5.25
CA ILE A 79 9.07 1.13 -4.67
C ILE A 79 9.25 2.57 -5.18
N LEU A 80 10.47 3.07 -5.27
CA LEU A 80 10.74 4.42 -5.77
C LEU A 80 10.49 4.55 -7.28
N LYS A 81 10.62 3.45 -8.03
CA LYS A 81 10.44 3.44 -9.49
C LYS A 81 8.98 3.27 -9.91
N VAL A 82 8.25 2.33 -9.29
CA VAL A 82 6.89 1.94 -9.70
C VAL A 82 5.82 2.18 -8.65
N GLY A 83 6.20 2.50 -7.41
CA GLY A 83 5.30 2.64 -6.28
C GLY A 83 5.08 1.34 -5.51
N LEU A 84 4.48 1.45 -4.33
CA LEU A 84 4.10 0.32 -3.49
C LEU A 84 2.60 0.03 -3.66
N PRO A 85 2.21 -1.11 -4.25
CA PRO A 85 0.81 -1.45 -4.44
C PRO A 85 0.17 -2.01 -3.17
N LEU A 86 -0.95 -1.42 -2.75
CA LEU A 86 -1.87 -1.97 -1.76
C LEU A 86 -3.06 -2.61 -2.49
N ARG A 87 -3.23 -3.92 -2.35
CA ARG A 87 -4.36 -4.62 -3.00
C ARG A 87 -5.69 -4.22 -2.38
N GLU A 88 -6.68 -3.90 -3.22
CA GLU A 88 -8.02 -3.46 -2.80
C GLU A 88 -8.72 -4.53 -1.93
N LYS A 89 -8.51 -5.83 -2.19
CA LYS A 89 -9.04 -6.92 -1.36
C LYS A 89 -8.64 -6.85 0.14
N TYR A 90 -7.62 -6.07 0.49
CA TYR A 90 -7.19 -5.86 1.88
C TYR A 90 -7.77 -4.59 2.50
N THR A 91 -8.69 -3.92 1.82
CA THR A 91 -9.23 -2.63 2.24
C THR A 91 -10.75 -2.70 2.35
N ASP A 92 -11.33 -1.91 3.25
CA ASP A 92 -12.79 -1.75 3.43
C ASP A 92 -13.32 -0.43 2.83
N GLY A 93 -12.43 0.39 2.28
CA GLY A 93 -12.79 1.66 1.66
C GLY A 93 -11.66 2.68 1.67
N CYS A 94 -11.93 3.84 1.06
CA CYS A 94 -11.01 4.96 0.98
C CYS A 94 -11.68 6.27 1.43
N ALA A 95 -10.89 7.19 1.95
CA ALA A 95 -11.31 8.56 2.23
C ALA A 95 -10.32 9.56 1.62
N THR A 96 -10.80 10.75 1.30
CA THR A 96 -9.95 11.86 0.90
C THR A 96 -10.43 13.16 1.50
N SER A 97 -9.48 14.04 1.83
CA SER A 97 -9.76 15.43 2.19
C SER A 97 -9.77 16.36 0.97
N ARG A 98 -9.62 15.83 -0.26
CA ARG A 98 -9.74 16.62 -1.50
C ARG A 98 -11.20 16.72 -1.88
N MET A 99 -11.83 17.87 -1.62
CA MET A 99 -13.25 18.10 -1.92
C MET A 99 -13.54 18.38 -3.41
N GLU A 100 -12.52 18.49 -4.26
CA GLU A 100 -12.65 18.83 -5.68
C GLU A 100 -13.24 17.70 -6.56
N LEU A 101 -13.58 16.55 -6.00
CA LEU A 101 -14.12 15.39 -6.75
C LEU A 101 -15.65 15.40 -6.91
N PHE A 102 -16.34 16.44 -6.45
CA PHE A 102 -17.82 16.55 -6.47
C PHE A 102 -18.37 17.72 -7.30
N PHE A 103 -17.58 18.31 -8.21
CA PHE A 103 -18.02 19.40 -9.09
C PHE A 103 -17.93 19.01 -10.56
#